data_AF-A0A2H3DWU6-F1
#
_entry.id   AF-A0A2H3DWU6-F1
#
_cell.length_a   1.000
_cell.length_b   1.000
_cell.length_c   1.000
_cell.angle_alpha   90.00
_cell.angle_beta   90.00
_cell.angle_gamma   90.00
#
_symmetry.space_group_name_H-M   'P 1'
#
loop_
_entity.id
_entity.type
_entity.pdbx_description
1 polymer ?
#
loop_
_entity_poly.entity_id
_entity_poly.type
_entity_poly.pdbx_seq_one_letter_code
_entity_poly.pdbx_strand_id
1 'polypeptide(L)'
;MAKPPIVKDAAALKHETLSSYKAAAALLQHKVDFPPDKDSTSKDVDEWISDAYLQWVICSNYWRPMGIKKAAWNDVEYALLACLPLVNRELIDESGGRFNELVHHAHKYSIPGL
;
A
#
# COMPACT_ATOMS: atom_id res chain seq x y z
N MET A 1 -10.39 36.78 -25.40
CA MET A 1 -10.14 35.43 -25.93
C MET A 1 -9.69 34.55 -24.77
N ALA A 2 -10.61 33.82 -24.12
CA ALA A 2 -10.25 32.88 -23.05
C ALA A 2 -9.80 31.55 -23.70
N LYS A 3 -8.61 31.07 -23.32
CA LYS A 3 -8.05 29.79 -23.78
C LYS A 3 -8.94 28.67 -23.22
N PRO A 4 -9.39 27.68 -24.02
CA PRO A 4 -10.18 26.58 -23.48
C PRO A 4 -9.33 25.81 -22.45
N PRO A 5 -9.93 25.29 -21.37
CA PRO A 5 -9.21 24.44 -20.44
C PRO A 5 -8.70 23.22 -21.20
N ILE A 6 -7.41 22.93 -21.05
CA ILE A 6 -6.78 21.73 -21.60
C ILE A 6 -7.49 20.55 -20.96
N VAL A 7 -8.42 19.94 -21.68
CA VAL A 7 -8.98 18.64 -21.33
C VAL A 7 -7.77 17.71 -21.32
N LYS A 8 -7.26 17.33 -20.15
CA LYS A 8 -6.24 16.28 -20.04
C LYS A 8 -6.77 15.09 -20.82
N ASP A 9 -6.06 14.73 -21.88
CA ASP A 9 -6.43 13.61 -22.75
C ASP A 9 -6.64 12.37 -21.89
N ALA A 10 -7.74 11.64 -22.10
CA ALA A 10 -8.08 10.45 -21.32
C ALA A 10 -6.96 9.40 -21.37
N ALA A 11 -6.17 9.36 -22.47
CA ALA A 11 -4.99 8.52 -22.58
C ALA A 11 -3.86 8.96 -21.64
N ALA A 12 -3.61 10.26 -21.52
CA ALA A 12 -2.61 10.82 -20.61
C ALA A 12 -2.97 10.56 -19.14
N LEU A 13 -4.24 10.74 -18.77
CA LEU A 13 -4.72 10.45 -17.41
C LEU A 13 -4.58 8.96 -17.06
N LYS A 14 -4.93 8.07 -18.00
CA LYS A 14 -4.72 6.62 -17.82
C LYS A 14 -3.24 6.28 -17.66
N HIS A 15 -2.35 6.89 -18.44
CA HIS A 15 -0.91 6.67 -18.33
C HIS A 15 -0.36 7.14 -16.97
N GLU A 16 -0.71 8.36 -16.54
CA GLU A 16 -0.34 8.89 -15.22
C GLU A 16 -0.82 7.94 -14.10
N THR A 17 -2.06 7.48 -14.17
CA THR A 17 -2.64 6.58 -13.15
C THR A 17 -1.95 5.21 -13.15
N LEU A 18 -1.56 4.68 -14.31
CA LEU A 18 -0.82 3.40 -14.41
C LEU A 18 0.55 3.54 -13.78
N SER A 19 1.20 4.68 -14.03
CA SER A 19 2.50 5.01 -13.46
C SER A 19 2.41 5.09 -11.94
N SER A 20 1.38 5.76 -11.41
CA SER A 20 1.14 5.84 -9.96
C SER A 20 0.92 4.47 -9.34
N TYR A 21 0.11 3.60 -9.97
CA TYR A 21 -0.09 2.23 -9.50
C TYR A 21 1.23 1.45 -9.46
N LYS A 22 2.01 1.48 -10.55
CA LYS A 22 3.29 0.75 -10.63
C LYS A 22 4.30 1.26 -9.60
N ALA A 23 4.38 2.57 -9.42
CA ALA A 23 5.25 3.17 -8.41
C ALA A 23 4.84 2.75 -6.99
N ALA A 24 3.54 2.82 -6.68
CA ALA A 24 3.04 2.40 -5.38
C ALA A 24 3.25 0.89 -5.12
N ALA A 25 3.03 0.04 -6.13
CA ALA A 25 3.29 -1.39 -6.02
C ALA A 25 4.78 -1.70 -5.79
N ALA A 26 5.69 -0.96 -6.44
CA ALA A 26 7.12 -1.10 -6.22
C ALA A 26 7.53 -0.65 -4.80
N LEU A 27 6.94 0.44 -4.30
CA LEU A 27 7.17 0.90 -2.93
C LEU A 27 6.61 -0.08 -1.89
N LEU A 28 5.45 -0.70 -2.15
CA LEU A 28 4.94 -1.79 -1.30
C LEU A 28 5.88 -2.98 -1.26
N GLN A 29 6.39 -3.41 -2.42
CA GLN A 29 7.34 -4.51 -2.48
C GLN A 29 8.60 -4.18 -1.68
N HIS A 30 9.12 -2.95 -1.79
CA HIS A 30 10.24 -2.53 -0.96
C HIS A 30 9.92 -2.60 0.54
N LYS A 31 8.72 -2.22 0.99
CA LYS A 31 8.33 -2.34 2.40
C LYS A 31 8.22 -3.81 2.86
N VAL A 32 7.81 -4.70 1.95
CA VAL A 32 7.79 -6.16 2.18
C VAL A 32 9.20 -6.73 2.33
N ASP A 33 10.13 -6.29 1.48
CA ASP A 33 11.52 -6.75 1.50
C ASP A 33 12.30 -6.22 2.72
N PHE A 34 11.85 -5.07 3.27
CA PHE A 34 12.48 -4.39 4.40
C PHE A 34 11.43 -4.05 5.50
N PRO A 35 10.89 -5.06 6.21
CA PRO A 35 10.03 -4.82 7.37
C PRO A 35 10.82 -4.23 8.54
N PRO A 36 10.15 -3.60 9.53
CA PRO A 36 10.80 -3.16 10.75
C PRO A 36 11.47 -4.35 11.46
N ASP A 37 12.70 -4.15 11.89
CA ASP A 37 13.49 -5.14 12.62
C ASP A 37 13.44 -4.91 14.14
N LYS A 38 14.27 -5.65 14.87
CA LYS A 38 14.34 -5.56 16.34
C LYS A 38 14.98 -4.27 16.85
N ASP A 39 15.77 -3.61 16.01
CA ASP A 39 16.49 -2.38 16.35
C ASP A 39 15.69 -1.13 15.94
N SER A 40 14.55 -1.32 15.27
CA SER A 40 13.65 -0.27 14.83
C SER A 40 13.04 0.48 16.01
N THR A 41 13.00 1.81 15.91
CA THR A 41 12.33 2.66 16.89
C THR A 41 10.82 2.72 16.61
N SER A 42 10.05 3.24 17.57
CA SER A 42 8.62 3.50 17.37
C SER A 42 8.36 4.39 16.14
N LYS A 43 9.20 5.41 15.93
CA LYS A 43 9.12 6.26 14.74
C LYS A 43 9.32 5.48 13.44
N ASP A 44 10.28 4.56 13.39
CA ASP A 44 10.55 3.76 12.19
C ASP A 44 9.37 2.83 11.88
N VAL A 45 8.77 2.24 12.91
CA VAL A 45 7.57 1.39 12.79
C VAL A 45 6.38 2.21 12.28
N ASP A 46 6.13 3.38 12.86
CA ASP A 46 5.04 4.26 12.45
C ASP A 46 5.20 4.77 11.01
N GLU A 47 6.41 5.16 10.62
CA GLU A 47 6.71 5.57 9.25
C GLU A 47 6.51 4.39 8.27
N TRP A 48 6.96 3.20 8.65
CA TRP A 48 6.75 1.99 7.84
C TRP A 48 5.26 1.69 7.64
N ILE A 49 4.45 1.71 8.71
CA ILE A 49 3.01 1.45 8.64
C ILE A 49 2.31 2.53 7.80
N SER A 50 2.67 3.80 8.02
CA SER A 50 2.08 4.94 7.32
C SER A 50 2.31 4.88 5.83
N ASP A 51 3.56 4.63 5.42
CA ASP A 51 3.92 4.49 4.02
C ASP A 51 3.25 3.26 3.40
N ALA A 52 3.34 2.11 4.05
CA ALA A 52 2.75 0.87 3.55
C ALA A 52 1.23 1.03 3.34
N TYR A 53 0.54 1.62 4.32
CA TYR A 53 -0.88 1.92 4.22
C TYR A 53 -1.20 2.86 3.05
N LEU A 54 -0.44 3.95 2.89
CA LEU A 54 -0.65 4.90 1.80
C LEU A 54 -0.52 4.22 0.43
N GLN A 55 0.54 3.44 0.23
CA GLN A 55 0.77 2.74 -1.04
C GLN A 55 -0.28 1.63 -1.27
N TRP A 56 -0.70 0.96 -0.21
CA TRP A 56 -1.79 -0.03 -0.26
C TRP A 56 -3.11 0.61 -0.69
N VAL A 57 -3.49 1.78 -0.15
CA VAL A 57 -4.70 2.52 -0.57
C VAL A 57 -4.63 2.91 -2.04
N ILE A 58 -3.48 3.42 -2.51
CA ILE A 58 -3.28 3.77 -3.92
C ILE A 58 -3.48 2.53 -4.79
N CYS A 59 -2.82 1.42 -4.45
CA CYS A 59 -2.94 0.20 -5.24
C CYS A 59 -4.37 -0.38 -5.22
N SER A 60 -5.02 -0.40 -4.07
CA SER A 60 -6.39 -0.88 -3.86
C SER A 60 -7.41 -0.09 -4.71
N ASN A 61 -7.22 1.23 -4.82
CA ASN A 61 -8.11 2.09 -5.62
C ASN A 61 -7.86 1.97 -7.14
N TYR A 62 -6.62 1.73 -7.57
CA TYR A 62 -6.25 1.81 -8.98
C TYR A 62 -6.06 0.47 -9.69
N TRP A 63 -5.93 -0.66 -9.01
CA TRP A 63 -5.73 -1.95 -9.69
C TRP A 63 -6.84 -2.25 -10.71
N ARG A 64 -8.11 -2.06 -10.33
CA ARG A 64 -9.26 -2.36 -11.20
C ARG A 64 -9.40 -1.36 -12.35
N PRO A 65 -9.40 -0.02 -12.14
CA PRO A 65 -9.43 0.95 -13.24
C PRO A 65 -8.29 0.77 -14.26
N MET A 66 -7.14 0.28 -13.81
CA MET A 66 -5.96 0.08 -14.67
C MET A 66 -5.91 -1.29 -15.35
N GLY A 67 -6.96 -2.10 -15.20
CA GLY A 67 -7.04 -3.43 -15.83
C GLY A 67 -6.04 -4.44 -15.25
N ILE A 68 -5.52 -4.19 -14.05
CA ILE A 68 -4.66 -5.14 -13.35
C ILE A 68 -5.52 -6.35 -12.96
N LYS A 69 -4.98 -7.55 -13.19
CA LYS A 69 -5.68 -8.78 -12.81
C LYS A 69 -5.81 -8.83 -11.30
N LYS A 70 -6.99 -9.24 -10.81
CA LYS A 70 -7.24 -9.43 -9.37
C LYS A 70 -6.18 -10.32 -8.71
N ALA A 71 -5.74 -11.39 -9.38
CA ALA A 71 -4.68 -12.26 -8.88
C ALA A 71 -3.36 -11.50 -8.61
N ALA A 72 -2.91 -10.68 -9.56
CA ALA A 72 -1.69 -9.89 -9.40
C ALA A 72 -1.81 -8.85 -8.27
N TRP A 73 -2.98 -8.24 -8.09
CA TRP A 73 -3.24 -7.38 -6.93
C TRP A 73 -3.21 -8.19 -5.62
N ASN A 74 -3.91 -9.32 -5.58
CA ASN A 74 -3.96 -10.18 -4.40
C ASN A 74 -2.56 -10.66 -3.98
N ASP A 75 -1.65 -10.94 -4.92
CA ASP A 75 -0.27 -11.33 -4.61
C ASP A 75 0.48 -10.20 -3.89
N VAL A 76 0.38 -8.97 -4.40
CA VAL A 76 0.97 -7.77 -3.77
C VAL A 76 0.35 -7.49 -2.40
N GLU A 77 -0.98 -7.55 -2.31
CA GLU A 77 -1.70 -7.34 -1.06
C GLU A 77 -1.32 -8.40 -0.03
N TYR A 78 -1.32 -9.69 -0.41
CA TYR A 78 -0.94 -10.78 0.48
C TYR A 78 0.49 -10.62 1.00
N ALA A 79 1.45 -10.28 0.12
CA ALA A 79 2.84 -10.08 0.50
C ALA A 79 3.00 -9.02 1.60
N LEU A 80 2.32 -7.87 1.46
CA LEU A 80 2.28 -6.84 2.49
C LEU A 80 1.67 -7.36 3.80
N LEU A 81 0.49 -7.98 3.71
CA LEU A 81 -0.25 -8.40 4.90
C LEU A 81 0.47 -9.51 5.67
N ALA A 82 1.25 -10.34 4.99
CA ALA A 82 2.08 -11.38 5.59
C ALA A 82 3.28 -10.80 6.41
N CYS A 83 3.62 -9.53 6.23
CA CYS A 83 4.64 -8.84 7.04
C CYS A 83 4.07 -8.29 8.36
N LEU A 84 2.75 -8.10 8.48
CA LEU A 84 2.14 -7.53 9.68
C LEU A 84 2.46 -8.28 10.99
N PRO A 85 2.54 -9.64 11.02
CA PRO A 85 2.95 -10.36 12.22
C PRO A 85 4.38 -10.04 12.69
N LEU A 86 5.23 -9.53 11.79
CA LEU A 86 6.63 -9.19 12.10
C LEU A 86 6.76 -7.82 12.76
N VAL A 87 5.72 -6.98 12.66
CA VAL A 87 5.73 -5.64 13.25
C VAL A 87 5.56 -5.74 14.76
N ASN A 88 6.50 -5.15 15.50
CA ASN A 88 6.39 -5.07 16.95
C ASN A 88 5.26 -4.10 17.34
N ARG A 89 4.15 -4.65 17.84
CA ARG A 89 2.95 -3.88 18.20
C ARG A 89 3.18 -2.92 19.36
N GLU A 90 4.17 -3.18 20.22
CA GLU A 90 4.51 -2.29 21.35
C GLU A 90 5.16 -0.98 20.88
N LEU A 91 5.66 -0.94 19.64
CA LEU A 91 6.29 0.23 19.05
C LEU A 91 5.34 1.07 18.18
N ILE A 92 4.08 0.66 18.05
CA ILE A 92 3.09 1.40 17.27
C ILE A 92 2.52 2.52 18.14
N ASP A 93 2.69 3.77 17.70
CA ASP A 93 2.12 4.95 18.37
C ASP A 93 1.02 5.56 17.49
N GLU A 94 1.38 6.44 16.56
CA GLU A 94 0.41 7.26 15.80
C GLU A 94 -0.37 6.46 14.73
N SER A 95 0.19 5.35 14.24
CA SER A 95 -0.33 4.61 13.08
C SER A 95 -1.22 3.42 13.45
N GLY A 96 -1.61 3.29 14.73
CA GLY A 96 -2.45 2.17 15.20
C GLY A 96 -3.75 1.99 14.41
N GLY A 97 -4.40 3.09 14.00
CA GLY A 97 -5.60 3.02 13.16
C GLY A 97 -5.33 2.41 11.78
N ARG A 98 -4.24 2.84 11.12
CA ARG A 98 -3.81 2.32 9.80
C ARG A 98 -3.43 0.85 9.90
N PHE A 99 -2.69 0.49 10.94
CA PHE A 99 -2.33 -0.90 11.21
C PHE A 99 -3.58 -1.78 11.37
N ASN A 100 -4.56 -1.36 12.16
CA ASN A 100 -5.79 -2.11 12.39
C ASN A 100 -6.59 -2.34 11.09
N GLU A 101 -6.61 -1.36 10.17
CA GLU A 101 -7.25 -1.55 8.87
C GLU A 101 -6.54 -2.61 8.01
N LEU A 102 -5.20 -2.61 8.00
CA LEU A 102 -4.42 -3.65 7.33
C LEU A 102 -4.67 -5.02 7.97
N VAL A 103 -4.68 -5.13 9.31
CA VAL A 103 -5.00 -6.38 10.03
C VAL A 103 -6.41 -6.88 9.68
N HIS A 104 -7.39 -5.98 9.63
CA HIS A 104 -8.75 -6.35 9.23
C HIS A 104 -8.79 -6.95 7.81
N HIS A 105 -7.98 -6.43 6.90
CA HIS A 105 -7.79 -7.02 5.57
C HIS A 105 -7.07 -8.37 5.62
N ALA A 106 -6.04 -8.51 6.45
CA ALA A 106 -5.29 -9.76 6.60
C ALA A 106 -6.15 -10.93 7.07
N HIS A 107 -7.15 -10.69 7.92
CA HIS A 107 -8.10 -11.73 8.32
C HIS A 107 -8.89 -12.34 7.15
N LYS A 108 -9.13 -11.57 6.07
CA LYS A 108 -9.78 -12.07 4.85
C LYS A 108 -8.91 -13.10 4.10
N TYR A 109 -7.60 -13.06 4.33
CA TYR A 109 -6.61 -13.97 3.77
C TYR A 109 -6.20 -15.10 4.72
N SER A 110 -6.79 -15.16 5.93
CA SER A 110 -6.44 -16.15 6.96
C SER A 110 -4.94 -16.19 7.29
N ILE A 111 -4.30 -15.02 7.34
CA ILE A 111 -2.88 -14.89 7.66
C ILE A 111 -2.64 -15.27 9.13
N PRO A 112 -1.72 -16.21 9.43
CA PRO A 112 -1.43 -16.64 10.79
C PRO A 112 -0.63 -15.57 11.57
N GLY A 113 -0.82 -15.51 12.90
CA GLY A 113 -0.05 -14.62 13.77
C GLY A 113 -0.59 -13.18 13.87
N LEU A 114 -1.84 -12.94 13.44
CA LEU A 114 -2.52 -11.64 13.55
C LEU A 114 -3.64 -11.63 14.58
#